data_AF-A6N1P2-F1
#
_entry.id   AF-A6N1P2-F1
#
_cell.length_a   1.000
_cell.length_b   1.000
_cell.length_c   1.000
_cell.angle_alpha   90.00
_cell.angle_beta   90.00
_cell.angle_gamma   90.00
#
_symmetry.space_group_name_H-M   'P 1'
#
loop_
_entity.id
_entity.type
_entity.pdbx_description
1 polymer ?
#
loop_
_entity_poly.entity_id
_entity_poly.type
_entity_poly.pdbx_seq_one_letter_code
_entity_poly.pdbx_strand_id
1 'polypeptide(L)' 'VVGRDDIAAPVRELSVVGGTGEFRMASGYVLWKTVSLDHPNAILELDVYVNP' A
#
# COMPACT_ATOMS: atom_id res chain seq x y z
N VAL A 1 0.26 5.29 5.06
CA VAL A 1 0.90 5.26 3.73
C VAL A 1 0.40 6.43 2.91
N VAL A 2 1.22 7.00 2.04
CA VAL A 2 0.83 8.10 1.14
C VAL A 2 1.51 7.89 -0.21
N GLY A 3 0.77 8.11 -1.30
CA GLY A 3 1.30 8.02 -2.65
C GLY A 3 0.18 8.11 -3.69
N ARG A 4 0.56 8.19 -4.97
CA ARG A 4 -0.39 8.15 -6.08
C ARG A 4 -0.94 6.73 -6.22
N ASP A 5 -2.26 6.59 -6.25
CA ASP A 5 -2.96 5.33 -6.51
C ASP A 5 -3.61 5.35 -7.89
N ASP A 6 -2.85 4.93 -8.91
CA ASP A 6 -3.35 4.78 -10.27
C ASP A 6 -3.92 3.36 -10.45
N ILE A 7 -5.22 3.19 -10.21
CA ILE A 7 -5.87 1.87 -10.16
C ILE A 7 -5.82 1.07 -11.48
N ALA A 8 -5.47 1.72 -12.60
CA ALA A 8 -5.26 1.06 -13.89
C ALA A 8 -3.87 0.40 -13.98
N ALA A 9 -2.93 0.78 -13.12
CA ALA A 9 -1.62 0.15 -13.07
C ALA A 9 -1.70 -1.23 -12.38
N PRO A 10 -0.99 -2.25 -12.90
CA PRO A 10 -1.04 -3.61 -12.33
C PRO A 10 -0.42 -3.69 -10.92
N VAL A 11 0.59 -2.86 -10.65
CA VAL A 11 1.23 -2.70 -9.33
C VAL A 11 1.44 -1.21 -9.10
N ARG A 12 1.16 -0.74 -7.89
CA ARG A 12 1.40 0.65 -7.47
C ARG A 12 2.23 0.67 -6.21
N GLU A 13 3.21 1.55 -6.16
CA GLU A 13 4.03 1.75 -4.98
C GLU A 13 3.57 2.99 -4.19
N LEU A 14 3.34 2.81 -2.90
CA LEU A 14 3.02 3.90 -1.98
C LEU A 14 4.00 3.89 -0.80
N SER A 15 4.43 5.07 -0.35
CA SER A 15 5.39 5.18 0.74
C SER A 15 4.73 4.94 2.10
N VAL A 16 5.41 4.17 2.97
CA VAL A 16 5.13 4.14 4.41
C VAL A 16 5.84 5.34 5.03
N VAL A 17 5.09 6.38 5.36
CA VAL A 17 5.60 7.66 5.86
C VAL A 17 5.72 7.73 7.39
N GLY A 18 5.42 6.64 8.09
CA GLY A 18 5.43 6.56 9.55
C GLY A 18 4.62 5.39 10.07
N GLY A 19 4.76 5.10 11.36
CA GLY A 19 4.01 4.08 12.07
C GLY A 19 4.00 4.31 13.59
N THR A 20 3.19 3.52 14.29
CA THR A 20 3.01 3.55 15.74
C THR A 20 3.03 2.13 16.30
N GLY A 21 3.05 1.98 17.64
CA GLY A 21 3.12 0.65 18.28
C GLY A 21 4.41 -0.09 17.94
N GLU A 22 4.30 -1.36 17.55
CA GLU A 22 5.42 -2.19 17.08
C GLU A 22 6.11 -1.64 15.83
N PHE A 23 5.43 -0.76 15.08
CA PHE A 23 5.97 -0.08 13.91
C PHE A 23 6.27 1.40 14.19
N ARG A 24 6.47 1.76 15.46
CA ARG A 24 6.81 3.14 15.83
C ARG A 24 8.06 3.60 15.08
N MET A 25 7.95 4.72 14.38
CA MET A 25 8.99 5.30 13.51
C MET A 25 9.29 4.52 12.22
N ALA A 26 8.44 3.55 11.85
CA ALA A 26 8.67 2.77 10.64
C ALA A 26 8.68 3.61 9.36
N SER A 27 9.57 3.27 8.45
CA SER A 27 9.61 3.78 7.07
C SER A 27 9.69 2.62 6.08
N GLY A 28 9.28 2.85 4.82
CA GLY A 28 9.28 1.79 3.82
C GLY A 28 8.30 2.05 2.68
N TYR A 29 7.80 0.99 2.07
CA TYR A 29 6.89 1.06 0.93
C TYR A 29 5.88 -0.09 0.93
N VAL A 30 4.79 0.08 0.19
CA VAL A 30 3.78 -0.95 -0.05
C VAL A 30 3.58 -1.11 -1.54
N LEU A 31 3.48 -2.35 -2.00
CA LEU A 31 3.05 -2.69 -3.35
C LEU A 31 1.57 -3.08 -3.35
N TRP A 32 0.76 -2.34 -4.10
CA TRP A 32 -0.68 -2.53 -4.21
C TRP A 32 -1.06 -3.17 -5.53
N LYS A 33 -1.79 -4.29 -5.48
CA LYS A 33 -2.29 -5.02 -6.64
C LYS A 33 -3.81 -5.14 -6.58
N THR A 34 -4.49 -4.84 -7.68
CA THR A 34 -5.94 -5.03 -7.76
C THR A 34 -6.21 -6.45 -8.19
N VAL A 35 -6.73 -7.27 -7.28
CA VAL A 35 -7.09 -8.67 -7.56
C VAL A 35 -8.45 -8.73 -8.26
N SER A 36 -9.40 -7.92 -7.81
CA SER A 36 -10.68 -7.73 -8.49
C SER A 36 -11.22 -6.33 -8.25
N LEU A 37 -12.02 -5.84 -9.21
CA LEU A 37 -12.68 -4.55 -9.17
C LEU A 37 -14.12 -4.70 -9.64
N ASP A 38 -15.06 -4.39 -8.75
CA ASP A 38 -16.50 -4.33 -9.02
C ASP A 38 -17.04 -3.03 -8.43
N HIS A 39 -16.85 -1.93 -9.18
CA HIS A 39 -17.01 -0.57 -8.66
C HIS A 39 -18.36 -0.36 -7.95
N PRO A 40 -18.37 0.14 -6.70
CA PRO A 40 -17.26 0.80 -6.00
C PRO A 40 -16.34 -0.13 -5.19
N ASN A 41 -16.59 -1.44 -5.21
CA ASN A 41 -15.86 -2.44 -4.43
C ASN A 41 -14.56 -2.88 -5.13
N ALA A 42 -13.55 -3.23 -4.35
CA ALA A 42 -12.31 -3.80 -4.87
C ALA A 42 -11.71 -4.78 -3.85
N ILE A 43 -11.06 -5.84 -4.35
CA ILE A 43 -10.18 -6.69 -3.56
C ILE A 43 -8.75 -6.30 -3.92
N LEU A 44 -7.99 -5.87 -2.91
CA LEU A 44 -6.60 -5.45 -3.06
C LEU A 44 -5.68 -6.41 -2.31
N GLU A 45 -4.58 -6.78 -2.96
CA GLU A 45 -3.43 -7.44 -2.32
C GLU A 45 -2.37 -6.38 -2.01
N LEU A 46 -1.86 -6.39 -0.78
CA LEU A 46 -0.88 -5.41 -0.28
C LEU A 46 0.34 -6.15 0.26
N ASP A 47 1.48 -5.99 -0.40
CA ASP A 47 2.78 -6.42 0.12
C ASP A 47 3.44 -5.23 0.83
N VAL A 48 3.60 -5.33 2.16
CA VAL A 48 4.10 -4.24 3.01
C VAL A 48 5.54 -4.52 3.44
N TYR A 49 6.46 -3.63 3.07
CA TYR A 49 7.87 -3.69 3.47
C TYR A 49 8.19 -2.51 4.38
N VAL A 50 8.56 -2.80 5.63
CA VAL A 50 8.88 -1.79 6.64
C VAL A 50 10.24 -2.06 7.28
N ASN A 51 11.00 -0.99 7.48
CA ASN A 51 12.11 -0.95 8.41
C ASN A 51 11.61 -0.31 9.72
N PRO A 52 11.62 -1.04 10.84
CA PRO A 52 11.25 -0.53 12.15
C PRO A 52 12.30 0.43 12.73
#